data_AF-A0AA38ML71-F1
#
_entry.id   AF-A0AA38ML71-F1
#
_cell.length_a   1.000
_cell.length_b   1.000
_cell.length_c   1.000
_cell.angle_alpha   90.00
_cell.angle_beta   90.00
_cell.angle_gamma   90.00
#
_symmetry.space_group_name_H-M   'P 1'
#
loop_
_entity.id
_entity.type
_entity.pdbx_description
1 polymer ?
#
loop_
_entity_poly.entity_id
_entity_poly.type
_entity_poly.pdbx_seq_one_letter_code
_entity_poly.pdbx_strand_id
1 'polypeptide(L)'
;MDSVAFVDVQGFALGGGGFVVKELAIAGCRDLSLRTFLFKPPEDVGTLPHRFRRRTDWFTERLNGLEWSSGTEAYEDLDKILESCLDDEATLVYVKTPYLGTSANPLW
;
A
#
# COMPACT_ATOMS: atom_id res chain seq x y z
N MET A 1 -23.96 16.69 4.11
CA MET A 1 -22.67 17.03 3.50
C MET A 1 -21.99 15.71 3.24
N ASP A 2 -21.61 15.45 2.00
CA ASP A 2 -20.82 14.26 1.69
C ASP A 2 -19.51 14.35 2.47
N SER A 3 -19.17 13.29 3.18
CA SER A 3 -17.93 13.19 3.94
C SER A 3 -16.94 12.38 3.10
N VAL A 4 -15.80 13.01 2.81
CA VAL A 4 -14.85 12.56 1.80
C VAL A 4 -13.56 12.12 2.48
N ALA A 5 -13.12 10.90 2.20
CA ALA A 5 -11.81 10.40 2.60
C ALA A 5 -10.87 10.35 1.39
N PHE A 6 -9.60 10.65 1.61
CA PHE A 6 -8.53 10.45 0.63
C PHE A 6 -7.61 9.34 1.11
N VAL A 7 -7.33 8.39 0.23
CA VAL A 7 -6.50 7.23 0.50
C VAL A 7 -5.40 7.15 -0.55
N ASP A 8 -4.15 7.03 -0.11
CA ASP A 8 -3.01 6.67 -0.96
C ASP A 8 -2.46 5.33 -0.48
N VAL A 9 -2.20 4.43 -1.43
CA VAL A 9 -1.72 3.08 -1.13
C VAL A 9 -0.44 2.83 -1.92
N GLN A 10 0.62 2.44 -1.23
CA GLN A 10 1.87 2.01 -1.86
C GLN A 10 2.23 0.60 -1.43
N GLY A 11 2.91 -0.13 -2.31
CA GLY A 11 3.13 -1.54 -2.11
C GLY A 11 3.73 -2.25 -3.31
N PHE A 12 3.71 -3.56 -3.25
CA PHE A 12 4.36 -4.43 -4.22
C PHE A 12 3.33 -5.23 -5.01
N ALA A 13 3.40 -5.13 -6.35
CA ALA A 13 2.65 -6.03 -7.21
C ALA A 13 3.27 -7.43 -7.21
N LEU A 14 2.48 -8.40 -6.77
CA LEU A 14 2.73 -9.82 -6.93
C LEU A 14 2.31 -10.26 -8.34
N GLY A 15 2.87 -11.38 -8.80
CA GLY A 15 2.48 -11.98 -10.07
C GLY A 15 1.06 -12.51 -10.00
N GLY A 16 0.36 -12.51 -11.13
CA GLY A 16 -1.02 -12.98 -11.19
C GLY A 16 -2.05 -11.97 -10.67
N GLY A 17 -1.67 -10.69 -10.52
CA GLY A 17 -2.59 -9.61 -10.17
C GLY A 17 -2.73 -9.35 -8.67
N GLY A 18 -1.98 -10.06 -7.82
CA GLY A 18 -1.93 -9.77 -6.39
C GLY A 18 -1.19 -8.46 -6.10
N PHE A 19 -1.56 -7.78 -5.02
CA PHE A 19 -0.89 -6.57 -4.55
C PHE A 19 -0.76 -6.63 -3.02
N VAL A 20 0.44 -6.33 -2.52
CA VAL A 20 0.73 -6.28 -1.07
C VAL A 20 0.87 -4.83 -0.67
N VAL A 21 -0.02 -4.38 0.21
CA VAL A 21 0.01 -3.02 0.76
C VAL A 21 1.16 -2.89 1.75
N LYS A 22 2.00 -1.87 1.60
CA LYS A 22 3.12 -1.63 2.52
C LYS A 22 3.04 -0.29 3.20
N GLU A 23 2.50 0.69 2.51
CA GLU A 23 2.18 1.99 3.06
C GLU A 23 0.73 2.31 2.74
N LEU A 24 0.01 2.78 3.74
CA LEU A 24 -1.36 3.28 3.63
C LEU A 24 -1.38 4.66 4.25
N ALA A 25 -1.75 5.67 3.46
CA ALA A 25 -1.96 7.02 3.95
C ALA A 25 -3.43 7.39 3.79
N ILE A 26 -4.06 7.84 4.87
CA ILE A 26 -5.48 8.20 4.91
C ILE A 26 -5.62 9.61 5.47
N ALA A 27 -6.27 10.50 4.72
CA ALA A 27 -6.76 11.77 5.23
C ALA A 27 -8.29 11.65 5.45
N GLY A 28 -8.69 11.70 6.72
CA GLY A 28 -10.07 11.45 7.15
C GLY A 28 -11.03 12.63 6.92
N CYS A 29 -12.33 12.36 6.93
CA CYS A 29 -13.38 13.31 6.54
C CYS A 29 -13.56 14.52 7.47
N ARG A 30 -13.26 14.36 8.77
CA ARG A 30 -13.64 15.33 9.82
C ARG A 30 -12.56 16.35 10.15
N ASP A 31 -11.31 15.90 10.24
CA ASP A 31 -10.18 16.73 10.67
C ASP A 31 -9.10 16.88 9.59
N LEU A 32 -9.25 16.17 8.45
CA LEU A 32 -8.25 16.04 7.40
C LEU A 32 -6.87 15.64 7.94
N SER A 33 -6.81 14.99 9.11
CA SER A 33 -5.55 14.54 9.68
C SER A 33 -5.02 13.38 8.84
N LEU A 34 -3.77 13.52 8.42
CA LEU A 34 -3.07 12.49 7.67
C LEU A 34 -2.57 11.43 8.64
N ARG A 35 -3.09 10.21 8.51
CA ARG A 35 -2.60 9.02 9.19
C ARG A 35 -1.86 8.15 8.18
N THR A 36 -0.63 7.77 8.51
CA THR A 36 0.19 6.89 7.68
C THR A 36 0.55 5.63 8.45
N PHE A 37 0.35 4.48 7.81
CA PHE A 37 0.60 3.17 8.37
C PHE A 37 1.63 2.43 7.51
N LEU A 38 2.58 1.79 8.17
CA LEU A 38 3.59 0.95 7.54
C LEU A 38 3.40 -0.49 7.99
N PHE A 39 3.01 -1.35 7.05
CA PHE A 39 2.70 -2.74 7.35
C PHE A 39 3.94 -3.61 7.24
N LYS A 40 4.12 -4.50 8.21
CA LYS A 40 5.00 -5.67 8.08
C LYS A 40 4.54 -6.53 6.90
N PRO A 41 5.44 -7.27 6.25
CA PRO A 41 5.03 -8.10 5.14
C PRO A 41 4.11 -9.23 5.62
N PRO A 42 3.13 -9.67 4.79
CA PRO A 42 2.27 -10.81 5.12
C PRO A 42 3.04 -12.13 5.13
N GLU A 43 4.20 -12.17 4.47
CA GLU A 43 5.07 -13.35 4.40
C GLU A 43 6.54 -12.93 4.36
N ASP A 44 7.43 -13.81 4.81
CA ASP A 44 8.88 -13.59 4.75
C ASP A 44 9.38 -13.44 3.31
N VAL A 45 10.38 -12.56 3.10
CA VAL A 45 10.98 -12.36 1.76
C VAL A 45 11.53 -13.65 1.14
N GLY A 46 11.91 -14.61 1.99
CA GLY A 46 12.43 -15.91 1.57
C GLY A 46 11.39 -16.82 0.90
N THR A 47 10.10 -16.61 1.17
CA THR A 47 9.01 -17.38 0.55
C THR A 47 8.64 -16.84 -0.83
N LEU A 48 9.02 -15.58 -1.13
CA LEU A 48 8.74 -14.96 -2.41
C LEU A 48 9.53 -15.64 -3.55
N PRO A 49 8.91 -15.88 -4.71
CA PRO A 49 9.64 -16.36 -5.88
C PRO A 49 10.80 -15.44 -6.25
N HIS A 50 11.93 -16.00 -6.71
CA HIS A 50 13.17 -15.26 -6.98
C HIS A 50 13.00 -14.00 -7.85
N ARG A 51 12.09 -14.04 -8.84
CA ARG A 51 11.76 -12.88 -9.69
C ARG A 51 11.14 -11.70 -8.93
N PHE A 52 10.40 -11.98 -7.85
CA PHE A 52 9.82 -10.95 -6.98
C PHE A 52 10.88 -10.37 -6.10
N ARG A 53 11.71 -11.20 -5.44
CA ARG A 53 12.81 -10.74 -4.60
C ARG A 53 13.68 -9.68 -5.28
N ARG A 54 14.13 -9.95 -6.52
CA ARG A 54 14.90 -8.97 -7.31
C ARG A 54 14.16 -7.66 -7.57
N ARG A 55 12.84 -7.72 -7.75
CA ARG A 55 12.00 -6.53 -7.96
C ARG A 55 11.83 -5.77 -6.65
N THR A 56 11.65 -6.46 -5.53
CA THR A 56 11.58 -5.86 -4.20
C THR A 56 12.89 -5.14 -3.88
N ASP A 57 14.04 -5.81 -4.06
CA ASP A 57 15.37 -5.23 -3.84
C ASP A 57 15.57 -3.96 -4.68
N TRP A 58 15.27 -4.04 -5.98
CA TRP A 58 15.37 -2.88 -6.87
C TRP A 58 14.46 -1.71 -6.43
N PHE A 59 13.23 -2.01 -6.01
CA PHE A 59 12.27 -0.98 -5.60
C PHE A 59 12.68 -0.31 -4.29
N THR A 60 13.17 -1.10 -3.33
CA THR A 60 13.73 -0.63 -2.06
C THR A 60 14.93 0.29 -2.28
N GLU A 61 15.85 -0.08 -3.18
CA GLU A 61 17.04 0.72 -3.48
C GLU A 61 16.77 2.02 -4.25
N ARG A 62 15.70 2.07 -5.06
CA ARG A 62 15.54 3.12 -6.09
C ARG A 62 14.45 4.13 -5.85
N LEU A 63 13.34 3.73 -5.23
CA LEU A 63 12.13 4.55 -5.22
C LEU A 63 11.91 5.20 -3.85
N ASN A 64 11.79 4.41 -2.78
CA ASN A 64 11.21 4.94 -1.53
C ASN A 64 11.94 4.53 -0.24
N GLY A 65 13.02 3.73 -0.31
CA GLY A 65 13.65 3.14 0.88
C GLY A 65 12.76 2.16 1.65
N LEU A 66 11.59 1.82 1.10
CA LEU A 66 10.60 0.96 1.70
C LEU A 66 11.05 -0.50 1.56
N GLU A 67 11.70 -1.02 2.60
CA GLU A 67 12.14 -2.41 2.63
C GLU A 67 10.95 -3.37 2.77
N TRP A 68 11.02 -4.54 2.14
CA TRP A 68 9.98 -5.57 2.29
C TRP A 68 9.72 -5.94 3.76
N SER A 69 10.79 -6.06 4.55
CA SER A 69 10.77 -6.41 5.97
C SER A 69 10.41 -5.26 6.91
N SER A 70 10.34 -4.03 6.41
CA SER A 70 10.02 -2.86 7.24
C SER A 70 8.54 -2.83 7.64
N GLY A 71 8.20 -2.04 8.65
CA GLY A 71 6.82 -1.83 9.10
C GLY A 71 6.61 -2.07 10.59
N THR A 72 5.62 -1.40 11.16
CA THR A 72 5.23 -1.50 12.57
C THR A 72 3.96 -2.33 12.72
N GLU A 73 3.00 -2.12 11.82
CA GLU A 73 1.68 -2.73 11.88
C GLU A 73 1.71 -4.17 11.36
N ALA A 74 0.92 -5.04 11.97
CA ALA A 74 0.72 -6.38 11.46
C ALA A 74 -0.15 -6.32 10.19
N TYR A 75 0.16 -7.13 9.18
CA TYR A 75 -0.59 -7.09 7.91
C TYR A 75 -2.05 -7.51 8.11
N GLU A 76 -2.33 -8.38 9.08
CA GLU A 76 -3.69 -8.84 9.40
C GLU A 76 -4.58 -7.73 9.99
N ASP A 77 -4.00 -6.60 10.41
CA ASP A 77 -4.74 -5.45 10.94
C ASP A 77 -5.13 -4.43 9.86
N LEU A 78 -4.73 -4.64 8.60
CA LEU A 78 -5.05 -3.73 7.48
C LEU A 78 -6.55 -3.41 7.39
N ASP A 79 -7.40 -4.43 7.40
CA ASP A 79 -8.85 -4.26 7.27
C ASP A 79 -9.43 -3.47 8.46
N LYS A 80 -8.98 -3.78 9.69
CA LYS A 80 -9.41 -3.06 10.90
C LYS A 80 -8.94 -1.59 10.88
N ILE A 81 -7.74 -1.33 10.37
CA ILE A 81 -7.21 0.04 10.23
C ILE A 81 -8.03 0.81 9.20
N LEU A 82 -8.37 0.19 8.05
CA LEU A 82 -9.25 0.81 7.06
C LEU A 82 -10.62 1.13 7.65
N GLU A 83 -11.26 0.18 8.33
CA GLU A 83 -12.57 0.36 8.98
C GLU A 83 -12.55 1.47 10.03
N SER A 84 -11.52 1.50 10.90
CA SER A 84 -11.41 2.53 11.93
C SER A 84 -11.01 3.92 11.41
N CYS A 85 -10.41 3.99 10.22
CA CYS A 85 -10.01 5.27 9.63
C CYS A 85 -11.07 5.85 8.69
N LEU A 86 -11.88 4.98 8.09
CA LEU A 86 -12.93 5.31 7.13
C LEU A 86 -14.32 5.18 7.78
N ASP A 87 -14.50 5.74 8.99
CA ASP A 87 -15.77 5.76 9.76
C ASP A 87 -17.02 5.68 8.87
N ASP A 88 -18.10 5.01 9.32
CA ASP A 88 -19.37 4.80 8.58
C ASP A 88 -20.00 6.07 7.93
N GLU A 89 -19.50 7.25 8.27
CA GLU A 89 -19.87 8.53 7.68
C GLU A 89 -19.22 8.82 6.32
N ALA A 90 -18.11 8.15 5.98
CA ALA A 90 -17.42 8.29 4.70
C ALA A 90 -18.34 7.84 3.56
N THR A 91 -18.89 8.81 2.85
CA THR A 91 -19.83 8.57 1.74
C THR A 91 -19.11 8.53 0.40
N LEU A 92 -17.85 8.98 0.37
CA LEU A 92 -17.00 8.94 -0.82
C LEU A 92 -15.52 8.75 -0.45
N VAL A 93 -14.85 7.79 -1.11
CA VAL A 93 -13.43 7.50 -0.91
C VAL A 93 -12.68 7.73 -2.23
N TYR A 94 -11.73 8.67 -2.23
CA TYR A 94 -10.81 8.87 -3.35
C TYR A 94 -9.53 8.09 -3.11
N VAL A 95 -9.23 7.16 -4.02
CA VAL A 95 -8.01 6.36 -3.95
C VAL A 95 -7.02 6.83 -5.01
N LYS A 96 -5.83 7.24 -4.59
CA LYS A 96 -4.67 7.38 -5.47
C LYS A 96 -3.86 6.10 -5.38
N THR A 97 -3.61 5.47 -6.53
CA THR A 97 -2.70 4.33 -6.63
C THR A 97 -1.52 4.72 -7.51
N PRO A 98 -0.27 4.38 -7.13
CA PRO A 98 0.85 4.53 -8.02
C PRO A 98 0.65 3.61 -9.23
N TYR A 99 1.05 4.11 -10.41
CA TYR A 99 1.06 3.35 -11.65
C TYR A 99 1.69 1.98 -11.42
N LEU A 100 0.87 0.94 -11.42
CA LEU A 100 1.32 -0.41 -11.66
C LEU A 100 1.76 -0.42 -13.10
N GLY A 101 3.08 -0.37 -13.34
CA GLY A 101 3.66 -0.72 -14.62
C GLY A 101 3.29 -2.15 -14.94
N THR A 102 2.07 -2.37 -15.41
CA THR A 102 1.72 -3.55 -16.16
C THR A 102 2.68 -3.54 -17.35
N SER A 103 3.21 -4.70 -17.66
CA SER A 103 4.02 -4.94 -18.85
C SER A 103 3.15 -4.72 -20.10
N ALA A 104 2.84 -3.47 -20.40
CA ALA A 104 2.73 -2.93 -21.73
C ALA A 104 3.99 -2.10 -21.93
N ASN A 105 5.08 -2.81 -22.23
CA ASN A 105 6.33 -2.34 -22.81
C ASN A 105 6.47 -0.80 -22.99
N PRO A 106 7.12 -0.07 -22.08
CA PRO A 106 7.76 1.18 -22.46
C PRO A 106 9.14 0.80 -23.02
N LEU A 107 9.24 0.84 -24.35
CA LEU A 107 10.52 0.90 -25.05
C LEU A 107 11.31 2.10 -24.54
N TRP A 108 12.27 1.89 -23.65
CA TRP A 108 13.47 2.73 -23.50
C TRP A 108 14.66 1.81 -23.23
#